data_AF-A0A392NIB2-F1
#
_entry.id   AF-A0A392NIB2-F1
#
_cell.length_a   1.000
_cell.length_b   1.000
_cell.length_c   1.000
_cell.angle_alpha   90.00
_cell.angle_beta   90.00
_cell.angle_gamma   90.00
#
_symmetry.space_group_name_H-M   'P 1'
#
loop_
_entity.id
_entity.type
_entity.pdbx_description
1 polymer ?
#
loop_
_entity_poly.entity_id
_entity_poly.type
_entity_poly.pdbx_seq_one_letter_code
_entity_poly.pdbx_strand_id
1 'polypeptide(L)'
;MSAVAYRDWVFTEQGLPNDLIKRGVAVKDLASPTGLRLLIEDYPYASDGLEIWAAIKSWVEEYVNFYYKSDATIAQDSELKAFWKELVEVGHGDLKNATWWFKMQTRTELIEACTILIWIASALHAAVNFGQYPYGGYILNRPTKSRRLMPEKGSPEYDELAKNYEKA
;
A
#
# COMPACT_ATOMS: atom_id res chain seq x y z
N MET A 1 10.90 -1.72 -15.20
CA MET A 1 10.65 -0.67 -14.19
C MET A 1 10.11 -1.24 -12.88
N SER A 2 9.07 -2.08 -12.89
CA SER A 2 8.50 -2.67 -11.66
C SER A 2 9.51 -3.46 -10.80
N ALA A 3 10.36 -4.28 -11.42
CA ALA A 3 11.41 -5.01 -10.68
C ALA A 3 12.43 -4.07 -10.01
N VAL A 4 12.63 -2.85 -10.53
CA VAL A 4 13.47 -1.84 -9.89
C VAL A 4 12.75 -1.24 -8.69
N ALA A 5 11.46 -0.91 -8.84
CA ALA A 5 10.62 -0.42 -7.74
C ALA A 5 10.49 -1.46 -6.60
N TYR A 6 10.45 -2.74 -6.94
CA TYR A 6 10.38 -3.82 -5.95
C TYR A 6 11.60 -3.87 -5.02
N ARG A 7 12.77 -3.36 -5.44
CA ARG A 7 13.96 -3.29 -4.56
C ARG A 7 13.73 -2.42 -3.33
N ASP A 8 12.86 -1.42 -3.43
CA ASP A 8 12.52 -0.49 -2.36
C ASP A 8 11.18 -0.87 -1.68
N TRP A 9 10.58 -2.00 -2.05
CA TRP A 9 9.35 -2.47 -1.44
C TRP A 9 9.60 -2.99 -0.03
N VAL A 10 8.73 -2.61 0.90
CA VAL A 10 8.80 -2.95 2.32
C VAL A 10 7.43 -3.43 2.78
N PHE A 11 7.32 -4.69 3.22
CA PHE A 11 6.03 -5.30 3.59
C PHE A 11 5.31 -4.53 4.71
N THR A 12 6.04 -4.15 5.76
CA THR A 12 5.47 -3.47 6.93
C THR A 12 4.93 -2.07 6.61
N GLU A 13 5.42 -1.45 5.53
CA GLU A 13 4.95 -0.16 5.05
C GLU A 13 3.74 -0.27 4.13
N GLN A 14 3.33 -1.48 3.73
CA GLN A 14 2.11 -1.67 2.94
C GLN A 14 0.83 -1.55 3.79
N GLY A 15 0.97 -1.55 5.13
CA GLY A 15 -0.13 -1.20 6.01
C GLY A 15 -0.46 0.28 5.91
N LEU A 16 -1.75 0.60 5.72
CA LEU A 16 -2.18 1.98 5.44
C LEU A 16 -1.64 3.02 6.43
N PRO A 17 -1.65 2.79 7.76
CA PRO A 17 -1.09 3.76 8.70
C PRO A 17 0.39 4.09 8.46
N ASN A 18 1.20 3.07 8.17
CA ASN A 18 2.63 3.23 7.95
C ASN A 18 2.93 3.91 6.62
N ASP A 19 2.16 3.60 5.56
CA ASP A 19 2.23 4.31 4.28
C ASP A 19 1.95 5.81 4.44
N LEU A 20 0.86 6.16 5.13
CA LEU A 20 0.45 7.56 5.33
C LEU A 20 1.50 8.36 6.11
N ILE A 21 2.09 7.77 7.16
CA ILE A 21 3.18 8.41 7.90
C ILE A 21 4.41 8.54 7.01
N LYS A 22 4.82 7.48 6.30
CA LYS A 22 6.02 7.47 5.46
C LYS A 22 5.97 8.53 4.37
N ARG A 23 4.81 8.72 3.74
CA ARG A 23 4.61 9.75 2.71
C ARG A 23 4.49 11.16 3.28
N GLY A 24 4.49 11.31 4.60
CA GLY A 24 4.37 12.61 5.27
C GLY A 24 2.99 13.23 5.14
N VAL A 25 1.93 12.43 5.02
CA VAL A 25 0.53 12.89 4.90
C VAL A 25 -0.29 12.62 6.17
N ALA A 26 0.30 11.96 7.16
CA ALA A 26 -0.28 11.77 8.49
C ALA A 26 0.82 11.76 9.56
N VAL A 27 0.42 12.02 10.80
CA VAL A 27 1.28 11.89 11.98
C VAL A 27 0.61 11.01 13.03
N LYS A 28 1.41 10.37 13.89
CA LYS A 28 0.88 9.64 15.05
C LYS A 28 0.14 10.59 15.98
N ASP A 29 -1.07 10.21 16.36
CA ASP A 29 -1.89 10.93 17.32
C ASP A 29 -2.68 9.91 18.14
N LEU A 30 -2.25 9.67 19.37
CA LEU A 30 -2.87 8.70 20.27
C LEU A 30 -4.25 9.13 20.77
N ALA A 31 -4.61 10.41 20.62
CA ALA A 31 -5.94 10.89 20.92
C ALA A 31 -6.94 10.64 19.78
N SER A 32 -6.46 10.35 18.57
CA SER A 32 -7.30 10.02 17.42
C SER A 32 -7.82 8.58 17.51
N PRO A 33 -9.10 8.32 17.14
CA PRO A 33 -9.66 6.97 17.10
C PRO A 33 -8.86 5.98 16.23
N THR A 34 -8.23 6.48 15.17
CA THR A 34 -7.43 5.66 14.24
C THR A 34 -5.94 5.62 14.61
N GLY A 35 -5.56 6.27 15.72
CA GLY A 35 -4.16 6.45 16.15
C GLY A 35 -3.35 7.40 15.27
N LEU A 36 -3.99 8.06 14.30
CA LEU A 36 -3.36 8.97 13.34
C LEU A 36 -4.17 10.26 13.19
N ARG A 37 -3.46 11.35 12.93
CA ARG A 37 -4.04 12.60 12.43
C ARG A 37 -3.56 12.84 11.00
N LEU A 38 -4.50 12.95 10.06
CA LEU A 38 -4.21 13.32 8.68
C LEU A 38 -3.76 14.79 8.61
N LEU A 39 -2.80 15.09 7.75
CA LEU A 39 -2.38 16.48 7.46
C LEU A 39 -3.27 17.14 6.40
N ILE A 40 -3.99 16.32 5.64
CA ILE A 40 -5.06 16.73 4.74
C ILE A 40 -6.31 16.06 5.29
N GLU A 41 -7.14 16.83 5.99
CA GLU A 41 -8.31 16.29 6.70
C GLU A 41 -9.28 15.60 5.75
N ASP A 42 -9.59 16.23 4.62
CA ASP A 42 -10.42 15.68 3.55
C ASP A 42 -9.56 15.00 2.48
N TYR A 43 -8.90 13.90 2.86
CA TYR A 43 -8.21 13.00 1.92
C TYR A 43 -9.00 11.69 1.80
N PRO A 44 -9.93 11.57 0.83
CA PRO A 44 -10.92 10.48 0.78
C PRO A 44 -10.33 9.06 0.82
N TYR A 45 -9.26 8.79 0.06
CA TYR A 45 -8.59 7.49 0.10
C TYR A 45 -8.07 7.14 1.52
N ALA A 46 -7.51 8.13 2.21
CA ALA A 46 -6.91 7.92 3.53
C ALA A 46 -7.98 7.86 4.63
N SER A 47 -8.95 8.77 4.62
CA SER A 47 -10.04 8.79 5.60
C SER A 47 -10.85 7.50 5.55
N ASP A 48 -11.31 7.12 4.36
CA ASP A 48 -12.17 5.94 4.18
C ASP A 48 -11.34 4.66 4.38
N GLY A 49 -10.10 4.66 3.90
CA GLY A 49 -9.17 3.56 4.08
C GLY A 49 -8.87 3.26 5.55
N LEU A 50 -8.76 4.28 6.40
CA LEU A 50 -8.46 4.09 7.83
C LEU A 50 -9.61 3.41 8.58
N GLU A 51 -10.86 3.71 8.21
CA GLU A 51 -12.04 3.03 8.76
C GLU A 51 -12.06 1.54 8.37
N ILE A 52 -11.79 1.23 7.10
CA ILE A 52 -11.70 -0.16 6.62
C ILE A 52 -10.52 -0.89 7.26
N TRP A 53 -9.37 -0.24 7.37
CA TRP A 53 -8.19 -0.78 8.05
C TRP A 53 -8.51 -1.13 9.51
N ALA A 54 -9.16 -0.22 10.24
CA ALA A 54 -9.56 -0.44 11.63
C ALA A 54 -10.51 -1.63 11.76
N ALA A 55 -11.49 -1.77 10.87
CA ALA A 55 -12.40 -2.92 10.85
C ALA A 55 -11.67 -4.25 10.60
N ILE A 56 -10.77 -4.30 9.60
CA ILE A 56 -9.96 -5.50 9.33
C ILE A 56 -9.11 -5.85 10.54
N LYS A 57 -8.41 -4.87 11.11
CA LYS A 57 -7.51 -5.09 12.24
C LYS A 57 -8.25 -5.61 13.47
N SER A 58 -9.41 -5.03 13.77
CA SER A 58 -10.26 -5.47 14.88
C SER A 58 -10.72 -6.92 14.71
N TRP A 59 -11.14 -7.30 13.50
CA TRP A 59 -11.52 -8.69 13.19
C TRP A 59 -10.33 -9.66 13.34
N VAL A 60 -9.18 -9.32 12.77
CA VAL A 60 -7.97 -10.14 12.86
C VAL A 60 -7.51 -10.29 14.31
N GLU A 61 -7.55 -9.21 15.08
CA GLU A 61 -7.17 -9.23 16.49
C GLU A 61 -8.08 -10.15 17.31
N GLU A 62 -9.39 -10.09 17.12
CA GLU A 62 -10.34 -10.99 17.78
C GLU A 62 -10.07 -12.45 17.38
N TYR A 63 -9.93 -12.72 16.08
CA TYR A 63 -9.69 -14.06 15.56
C TYR A 63 -8.37 -14.66 16.05
N VAL A 64 -7.26 -13.92 15.96
CA VAL A 64 -5.95 -14.39 16.42
C VAL A 64 -5.97 -14.64 17.93
N ASN A 65 -6.56 -13.74 18.72
CA ASN A 65 -6.65 -13.91 20.17
C ASN A 65 -7.60 -15.05 20.58
N PHE A 66 -8.51 -15.47 19.70
CA PHE A 66 -9.33 -16.65 19.92
C PHE A 66 -8.50 -17.95 19.90
N TYR A 67 -7.61 -18.12 18.91
CA TYR A 67 -6.80 -19.34 18.76
C TYR A 67 -5.47 -19.30 19.54
N TYR A 68 -4.80 -18.15 19.56
CA TYR A 68 -3.51 -17.97 20.21
C TYR A 68 -3.66 -17.18 21.52
N LYS A 69 -3.48 -17.85 22.65
CA LYS A 69 -3.65 -17.26 23.99
C LYS A 69 -2.40 -16.57 24.53
N SER A 70 -1.25 -16.80 23.90
CA SER A 70 0.03 -16.19 24.29
C SER A 70 1.01 -16.19 23.11
N ASP A 71 2.03 -15.34 23.19
CA ASP A 71 3.12 -15.34 22.21
C ASP A 71 3.85 -16.69 22.15
N ALA A 72 3.91 -17.43 23.26
CA ALA A 72 4.47 -18.78 23.28
C ALA A 72 3.73 -19.73 22.32
N THR A 73 2.41 -19.61 22.19
CA THR A 73 1.64 -20.44 21.25
C THR A 73 1.94 -20.11 19.78
N ILE A 74 2.27 -18.85 19.46
CA ILE A 74 2.75 -18.45 18.12
C ILE A 74 4.13 -19.03 17.87
N ALA A 75 5.05 -18.87 18.82
CA ALA A 75 6.43 -19.34 18.69
C ALA A 75 6.55 -20.87 18.57
N GLN A 76 5.56 -21.63 19.06
CA GLN A 76 5.52 -23.09 19.02
C GLN A 76 4.76 -23.66 17.81
N ASP A 77 4.04 -22.83 17.05
CA ASP A 77 3.29 -23.27 15.88
C ASP A 77 4.24 -23.53 14.70
N SER A 78 4.43 -24.82 14.37
CA SER A 78 5.33 -25.23 13.30
C SER A 78 4.80 -24.92 11.91
N GLU A 79 3.47 -24.97 11.71
CA GLU A 79 2.86 -24.72 10.41
C GLU A 79 2.92 -23.23 10.07
N LEU A 80 2.57 -22.36 11.04
CA LEU A 80 2.67 -20.92 10.88
C LEU A 80 4.11 -20.47 10.59
N LYS A 81 5.08 -21.05 11.30
CA LYS A 81 6.51 -20.78 11.07
C LYS A 81 6.97 -21.24 9.70
N ALA A 82 6.55 -22.43 9.27
CA ALA A 82 6.90 -22.95 7.95
C ALA A 82 6.31 -22.07 6.84
N PHE A 83 5.04 -21.70 6.95
CA PHE A 83 4.37 -20.79 6.02
C PHE A 83 5.10 -19.45 5.90
N TRP A 84 5.36 -18.78 7.03
CA TRP A 84 6.03 -17.46 6.99
C TRP A 84 7.46 -17.56 6.46
N LYS A 85 8.18 -18.63 6.82
CA LYS A 85 9.52 -18.88 6.31
C LYS A 85 9.51 -19.06 4.79
N GLU A 86 8.61 -19.88 4.25
CA GLU A 86 8.51 -20.08 2.80
C GLU A 86 8.12 -18.78 2.08
N LEU A 87 7.16 -18.02 2.62
CA LEU A 87 6.75 -16.73 2.08
C LEU A 87 7.94 -15.77 1.96
N VAL A 88 8.79 -15.68 2.98
CA VAL A 88 9.94 -14.75 2.99
C VAL A 88 11.14 -15.28 2.20
N GLU A 89 11.53 -16.54 2.42
CA GLU A 89 12.77 -17.10 1.86
C GLU A 89 12.62 -17.56 0.40
N VAL A 90 11.40 -17.91 -0.01
CA VAL A 90 11.08 -18.39 -1.36
C VAL A 90 10.20 -17.39 -2.08
N GLY A 91 9.00 -17.10 -1.56
CA GLY A 91 8.02 -16.23 -2.23
C GLY A 91 8.53 -14.82 -2.51
N HIS A 92 9.17 -14.20 -1.52
CA HIS A 92 9.87 -12.92 -1.62
C HIS A 92 11.38 -13.09 -1.44
N GLY A 93 11.94 -14.18 -1.98
CA GLY A 93 13.32 -14.61 -1.76
C GLY A 93 14.41 -13.59 -2.10
N ASP A 94 14.14 -12.67 -3.04
CA ASP A 94 15.05 -11.57 -3.39
C ASP A 94 15.22 -10.55 -2.26
N LEU A 95 14.24 -10.44 -1.36
CA LEU A 95 14.23 -9.54 -0.21
C LEU A 95 14.32 -10.27 1.13
N LYS A 96 14.61 -11.58 1.15
CA LYS A 96 14.64 -12.40 2.37
C LYS A 96 15.58 -11.89 3.46
N ASN A 97 16.64 -11.18 3.07
CA ASN A 97 17.65 -10.63 3.99
C ASN A 97 17.25 -9.26 4.58
N ALA A 98 16.09 -8.72 4.22
CA ALA A 98 15.63 -7.44 4.74
C ALA A 98 15.31 -7.53 6.25
N THR A 99 15.62 -6.46 6.99
CA THR A 99 15.51 -6.44 8.46
C THR A 99 14.08 -6.18 8.96
N TRP A 100 13.20 -5.70 8.08
CA TRP A 100 11.82 -5.32 8.41
C TRP A 100 10.83 -6.48 8.38
N TRP A 101 11.23 -7.69 7.95
CA TRP A 101 10.37 -8.87 8.06
C TRP A 101 10.07 -9.21 9.51
N PHE A 102 8.78 -9.40 9.82
CA PHE A 102 8.34 -9.92 11.12
C PHE A 102 8.98 -11.27 11.42
N LYS A 103 9.24 -11.54 12.70
CA LYS A 103 9.87 -12.80 13.13
C LYS A 103 8.87 -13.91 13.41
N MET A 104 7.57 -13.60 13.43
CA MET A 104 6.48 -14.51 13.79
C MET A 104 6.74 -15.20 15.14
N GLN A 105 7.00 -14.38 16.16
CA GLN A 105 7.19 -14.81 17.55
C GLN A 105 6.07 -14.30 18.47
N THR A 106 5.36 -13.23 18.09
CA THR A 106 4.31 -12.63 18.93
C THR A 106 2.97 -12.58 18.23
N ARG A 107 1.90 -12.51 19.01
CA ARG A 107 0.55 -12.30 18.48
C ARG A 107 0.43 -10.97 17.76
N THR A 108 1.11 -9.93 18.26
CA THR A 108 1.14 -8.61 17.62
C THR A 108 1.71 -8.70 16.21
N GLU A 109 2.82 -9.41 16.01
CA GLU A 109 3.40 -9.60 14.67
C GLU A 109 2.43 -10.35 13.74
N LEU A 110 1.78 -11.41 14.21
CA LEU A 110 0.81 -12.16 13.41
C LEU A 110 -0.40 -11.29 13.04
N ILE A 111 -0.95 -10.54 14.01
CA ILE A 111 -2.08 -9.64 13.78
C ILE A 111 -1.74 -8.60 12.72
N GLU A 112 -0.57 -7.96 12.82
CA GLU A 112 -0.17 -6.96 11.83
C GLU A 112 0.08 -7.58 10.46
N ALA A 113 0.76 -8.73 10.38
CA ALA A 113 0.99 -9.41 9.10
C ALA A 113 -0.32 -9.80 8.40
N CYS A 114 -1.26 -10.41 9.13
CA CYS A 114 -2.56 -10.79 8.60
C CYS A 114 -3.39 -9.56 8.19
N THR A 115 -3.34 -8.48 8.98
CA THR A 115 -4.03 -7.22 8.65
C THR A 115 -3.49 -6.64 7.35
N ILE A 116 -2.16 -6.59 7.18
CA ILE A 116 -1.51 -6.11 5.94
C ILE A 116 -1.91 -6.99 4.75
N LEU A 117 -1.86 -8.32 4.87
CA LEU A 117 -2.20 -9.23 3.78
C LEU A 117 -3.65 -9.06 3.33
N ILE A 118 -4.59 -9.00 4.28
CA ILE A 118 -6.02 -8.80 3.98
C ILE A 118 -6.25 -7.41 3.38
N TRP A 119 -5.61 -6.37 3.92
CA TRP A 119 -5.69 -5.01 3.38
C TRP A 119 -5.22 -4.94 1.91
N ILE A 120 -4.06 -5.53 1.60
CA ILE A 120 -3.50 -5.57 0.24
C ILE A 120 -4.48 -6.27 -0.71
N ALA A 121 -4.95 -7.45 -0.31
CA ALA A 121 -5.80 -8.29 -1.15
C ALA A 121 -7.22 -7.74 -1.36
N SER A 122 -7.70 -6.88 -0.45
CA SER A 122 -9.05 -6.33 -0.49
C SER A 122 -9.05 -4.83 -0.83
N ALA A 123 -8.99 -3.98 0.19
CA ALA A 123 -9.25 -2.54 0.07
C ALA A 123 -8.19 -1.80 -0.75
N LEU A 124 -6.89 -2.12 -0.58
CA LEU A 124 -5.84 -1.49 -1.38
C LEU A 124 -6.02 -1.83 -2.86
N HIS A 125 -6.18 -3.12 -3.17
CA HIS A 125 -6.44 -3.56 -4.55
C HIS A 125 -7.70 -2.90 -5.12
N ALA A 126 -8.80 -2.87 -4.37
CA ALA A 126 -10.04 -2.23 -4.80
C ALA A 126 -9.84 -0.74 -5.14
N ALA A 127 -9.15 0.01 -4.27
CA ALA A 127 -8.90 1.44 -4.42
C ALA A 127 -8.08 1.77 -5.68
N VAL A 128 -7.14 0.92 -6.08
CA VAL A 128 -6.30 1.15 -7.28
C VAL A 128 -6.85 0.49 -8.54
N ASN A 129 -7.79 -0.46 -8.42
CA ASN A 129 -8.31 -1.24 -9.55
C ASN A 129 -9.62 -0.68 -10.12
N PHE A 130 -10.65 -0.49 -9.29
CA PHE A 130 -12.01 -0.24 -9.79
C PHE A 130 -12.21 1.19 -10.33
N GLY A 131 -11.29 2.12 -10.03
CA GLY A 131 -11.25 3.46 -10.60
C GLY A 131 -10.58 3.56 -11.98
N GLN A 132 -9.99 2.47 -12.50
CA GLN A 132 -9.22 2.52 -13.74
C GLN A 132 -10.03 3.03 -14.94
N TYR A 133 -11.22 2.47 -15.21
CA TYR A 133 -12.09 2.96 -16.28
C TYR A 133 -12.84 4.25 -15.91
N PRO A 134 -13.41 4.41 -14.69
CA PRO A 134 -14.04 5.67 -14.30
C PRO A 134 -13.18 6.91 -14.51
N TYR A 135 -11.87 6.85 -14.22
CA TYR A 135 -10.95 7.96 -14.47
C TYR A 135 -10.25 7.88 -15.83
N GLY A 136 -9.83 6.69 -16.26
CA GLY A 136 -8.98 6.51 -17.44
C GLY A 136 -9.73 6.19 -18.74
N GLY A 137 -11.05 5.98 -18.68
CA GLY A 137 -11.89 5.72 -19.85
C GLY A 137 -11.88 6.89 -20.85
N TYR A 138 -11.62 8.10 -20.37
CA TYR A 138 -11.29 9.25 -21.21
C TYR A 138 -9.77 9.43 -21.30
N ILE A 139 -9.19 9.13 -22.48
CA ILE A 139 -7.73 9.03 -22.66
C ILE A 139 -6.97 10.33 -22.36
N LEU A 140 -7.61 11.49 -22.51
CA LEU A 140 -6.98 12.77 -22.18
C LEU A 140 -6.83 12.98 -20.67
N ASN A 141 -7.65 12.32 -19.84
CA ASN A 141 -7.55 12.42 -18.38
C ASN A 141 -6.44 11.51 -17.82
N ARG A 142 -6.18 10.34 -18.43
CA ARG A 142 -5.11 9.42 -18.01
C ARG A 142 -4.33 8.83 -19.20
N PRO A 143 -3.53 9.64 -19.92
CA PRO A 143 -2.77 9.17 -21.07
C PRO A 143 -1.73 8.12 -20.67
N THR A 144 -1.65 7.02 -21.41
CA THR A 144 -0.72 5.91 -21.11
C THR A 144 0.62 6.03 -21.82
N LYS A 145 0.75 6.99 -22.75
CA LYS A 145 1.95 7.20 -23.56
C LYS A 145 2.04 8.64 -24.07
N SER A 146 3.20 9.27 -23.89
CA SER A 146 3.62 10.45 -24.65
C SER A 146 4.45 10.03 -25.87
N ARG A 147 4.33 10.77 -26.98
CA ARG A 147 4.97 10.41 -28.27
C ARG A 147 6.07 11.36 -28.73
N ARG A 148 6.11 12.57 -28.19
CA ARG A 148 7.12 13.59 -28.46
C ARG A 148 7.42 14.38 -27.19
N LEU A 149 8.59 15.02 -27.15
CA LEU A 149 8.96 15.96 -26.09
C LEU A 149 8.24 17.31 -26.30
N MET A 150 8.39 18.22 -25.34
CA MET A 150 7.94 19.61 -25.50
C MET A 150 8.64 20.25 -26.71
N PRO A 151 7.91 20.96 -27.59
CA PRO A 151 8.51 21.62 -28.73
C PRO A 151 9.35 22.83 -28.28
N GLU A 152 10.42 23.11 -29.03
CA GLU A 152 11.29 24.27 -28.79
C GLU A 152 10.67 25.56 -29.33
N LYS A 153 10.90 26.69 -28.66
CA LYS A 153 10.41 28.00 -29.12
C LYS A 153 10.93 28.31 -30.53
N GLY A 154 10.02 28.68 -31.43
CA GLY A 154 10.32 28.97 -32.84
C GLY A 154 10.27 27.75 -33.77
N SER A 155 9.97 26.55 -33.26
CA SER A 155 9.67 25.38 -34.08
C SER A 155 8.23 25.43 -34.63
N PRO A 156 7.95 24.77 -35.77
CA PRO A 156 6.59 24.61 -36.28
C PRO A 156 5.62 23.98 -35.27
N GLU A 157 6.09 23.04 -34.45
CA GLU A 157 5.30 22.37 -33.43
C GLU A 157 4.95 23.30 -32.26
N TYR A 158 5.84 24.25 -31.91
CA TYR A 158 5.54 25.27 -30.91
C TYR A 158 4.46 26.24 -31.42
N ASP A 159 4.51 26.60 -32.70
CA ASP A 159 3.47 27.40 -33.34
C ASP A 159 2.15 26.64 -33.47
N GLU A 160 2.18 25.32 -33.68
CA GLU A 160 1.01 24.44 -33.68
C GLU A 160 0.32 24.45 -32.31
N LEU A 161 1.08 24.38 -31.21
CA LEU A 161 0.54 24.45 -29.85
C LEU A 161 -0.24 25.76 -29.60
N ALA A 162 0.26 26.89 -30.09
CA ALA A 162 -0.41 28.18 -29.95
C ALA A 162 -1.69 28.29 -30.80
N LYS A 163 -1.74 27.62 -31.95
CA LYS A 163 -2.88 27.68 -32.90
C LYS A 163 -3.94 26.61 -32.62
N ASN A 164 -3.54 25.43 -32.17
CA ASN A 164 -4.41 24.28 -31.94
C ASN A 164 -3.83 23.34 -30.87
N TYR A 165 -3.99 23.73 -29.60
CA TYR A 165 -3.46 23.00 -28.45
C TYR A 165 -4.08 21.60 -28.24
N GLU A 166 -5.26 21.33 -28.80
CA GLU A 166 -5.90 20.00 -28.72
C GLU A 166 -5.24 19.00 -29.67
N LYS A 167 -4.73 19.48 -30.81
CA LYS A 167 -4.04 18.67 -31.81
C LYS A 167 -2.54 18.52 -31.53
N ALA A 168 -1.93 19.58 -30.98
CA ALA A 168 -0.49 19.68 -30.73
C ALA A 168 0.02 18.70 -29.65
#